data_AF-A0A4R0PJQ9-F1
#
_entry.id   AF-A0A4R0PJQ9-F1
#
_cell.length_a   1.000
_cell.length_b   1.000
_cell.length_c   1.000
_cell.angle_alpha   90.00
_cell.angle_beta   90.00
_cell.angle_gamma   90.00
#
_symmetry.space_group_name_H-M   'P 1'
#
loop_
_entity.id
_entity.type
_entity.pdbx_description
1 polymer ?
#
loop_
_entity_poly.entity_id
_entity_poly.type
_entity_poly.pdbx_seq_one_letter_code
_entity_poly.pdbx_strand_id
1 'polypeptide(L)'
;MKKKLYKSSLLLVLVVMGIYLSACKKSDSTYYDYTNTVQTFKGSAMDYLKSKPNTFDSLLLVLDRFPFVKDSLTNQKVTLFAPVNENFAASVKYLNQARKAAGKAPIYLSTADPDQLLYMLCKYIIRGDRTTNAYINSVDGIALNTIGINYPMHIKAVKSNASGYVGGGATTLEYSDMYGSTIKLAWITTKTNAVNIKADNATINILSPLHNFGFDEFTARLDQ
;
A
#
# COMPACT_ATOMS: atom_id res chain seq x y z
N MET A 1 76.00 -3.89 -6.48
CA MET A 1 74.77 -4.21 -5.69
C MET A 1 73.72 -3.10 -5.69
N LYS A 2 74.08 -1.81 -5.60
CA LYS A 2 73.12 -0.67 -5.54
C LYS A 2 72.14 -0.53 -6.73
N LYS A 3 72.56 -0.85 -7.97
CA LYS A 3 71.70 -0.76 -9.17
C LYS A 3 70.57 -1.81 -9.23
N LYS A 4 70.73 -3.00 -8.62
CA LYS A 4 69.66 -4.03 -8.54
C LYS A 4 68.61 -3.66 -7.47
N LEU A 5 69.05 -3.06 -6.36
CA LEU A 5 68.16 -2.54 -5.31
C LEU A 5 67.27 -1.41 -5.84
N TYR A 6 67.81 -0.50 -6.66
CA TYR A 6 67.02 0.59 -7.27
C TYR A 6 65.94 0.08 -8.24
N LYS A 7 66.25 -0.94 -9.05
CA LYS A 7 65.28 -1.57 -9.96
C LYS A 7 64.17 -2.32 -9.22
N SER A 8 64.52 -3.03 -8.13
CA SER A 8 63.54 -3.71 -7.27
C SER A 8 62.66 -2.73 -6.49
N SER A 9 63.21 -1.60 -6.05
CA SER A 9 62.48 -0.54 -5.35
C SER A 9 61.54 0.23 -6.29
N LEU A 10 61.94 0.46 -7.54
CA LEU A 10 61.10 1.10 -8.55
C LEU A 10 59.91 0.20 -8.95
N LEU A 11 60.14 -1.12 -9.05
CA LEU A 11 59.09 -2.10 -9.33
C LEU A 11 58.06 -2.15 -8.18
N LEU A 12 58.52 -2.07 -6.92
CA LEU A 12 57.65 -2.07 -5.75
C LEU A 12 56.76 -0.81 -5.70
N VAL A 13 57.32 0.36 -6.02
CA VAL A 13 56.56 1.63 -6.08
C VAL A 13 55.50 1.61 -7.19
N LEU A 14 55.84 1.05 -8.36
CA LEU A 14 54.88 0.90 -9.46
C LEU A 14 53.73 -0.07 -9.13
N VAL A 15 54.01 -1.16 -8.41
CA VAL A 15 52.98 -2.10 -7.95
C VAL A 15 52.07 -1.46 -6.90
N VAL A 16 52.63 -0.73 -5.93
CA VAL A 16 51.84 -0.01 -4.92
C VAL A 16 50.96 1.07 -5.57
N MET A 17 51.46 1.79 -6.56
CA MET A 17 50.69 2.81 -7.30
C MET A 17 49.57 2.21 -8.17
N GLY A 18 49.76 0.99 -8.72
CA GLY A 18 48.73 0.25 -9.45
C GLY A 18 47.57 -0.23 -8.55
N ILE A 19 47.84 -0.50 -7.28
CA ILE A 19 46.81 -0.89 -6.29
C ILE A 19 45.91 0.32 -5.94
N TYR A 20 46.44 1.54 -5.92
CA TYR A 20 45.64 2.76 -5.68
C TYR A 20 44.69 3.14 -6.83
N LEU A 21 45.02 2.77 -8.07
CA LEU A 21 44.17 3.05 -9.24
C LEU A 21 43.07 2.00 -9.45
N SER A 22 43.11 0.90 -8.69
CA SER A 22 42.10 -0.17 -8.72
C SER A 22 41.02 0.00 -7.66
N ALA A 23 40.94 1.18 -7.01
CA ALA A 23 39.76 1.55 -6.23
C ALA A 23 38.58 1.65 -7.18
N CYS A 24 37.80 0.56 -7.29
CA CYS A 24 36.50 0.55 -7.93
C CYS A 24 35.75 1.80 -7.48
N LYS A 25 35.49 2.73 -8.41
CA LYS A 25 34.51 3.78 -8.17
C LYS A 25 33.22 3.04 -7.80
N LYS A 26 32.84 3.13 -6.52
CA LYS A 26 31.53 2.67 -6.07
C LYS A 26 30.54 3.52 -6.87
N SER A 27 29.92 2.93 -7.87
CA SER A 27 28.89 3.61 -8.65
C SER A 27 27.69 3.76 -7.72
N ASP A 28 27.67 4.91 -7.06
CA ASP A 28 26.69 5.32 -6.06
C ASP A 28 25.24 5.37 -6.59
N SER A 29 25.03 5.27 -7.91
CA SER A 29 23.73 5.43 -8.57
C SER A 29 22.65 4.42 -8.11
N THR A 30 23.02 3.22 -7.66
CA THR A 30 22.01 2.23 -7.21
C THR A 30 21.40 2.55 -5.85
N TYR A 31 22.03 3.42 -5.04
CA TYR A 31 21.50 3.83 -3.73
C TYR A 31 20.65 5.09 -3.79
N TYR A 32 20.84 5.96 -4.79
CA TYR A 32 20.13 7.24 -4.90
C TYR A 32 18.87 7.17 -5.79
N ASP A 33 18.80 6.18 -6.70
CA ASP A 33 17.72 6.07 -7.69
C ASP A 33 16.76 4.90 -7.37
N TYR A 34 16.24 4.83 -6.13
CA TYR A 34 15.18 3.87 -5.85
C TYR A 34 13.92 4.23 -6.65
N THR A 35 13.62 3.42 -7.67
CA THR A 35 12.34 3.41 -8.35
C THR A 35 11.51 2.23 -7.84
N ASN A 36 10.29 2.48 -7.35
CA ASN A 36 9.35 1.40 -7.10
C ASN A 36 9.15 0.60 -8.40
N THR A 37 9.56 -0.66 -8.42
CA THR A 37 9.31 -1.54 -9.57
C THR A 37 7.80 -1.70 -9.75
N VAL A 38 7.26 -1.11 -10.81
CA VAL A 38 5.85 -1.26 -11.18
C VAL A 38 5.61 -2.71 -11.53
N GLN A 39 4.84 -3.42 -10.71
CA GLN A 39 4.43 -4.79 -11.01
C GLN A 39 3.25 -4.73 -11.95
N THR A 40 3.38 -5.32 -13.14
CA THR A 40 2.27 -5.43 -14.10
C THR A 40 1.60 -6.79 -13.99
N PHE A 41 0.27 -6.79 -14.00
CA PHE A 41 -0.58 -7.96 -14.02
C PHE A 41 -1.52 -7.86 -15.23
N LYS A 42 -1.58 -8.91 -16.04
CA LYS A 42 -2.48 -8.97 -17.20
C LYS A 42 -3.86 -9.46 -16.73
N GLY A 43 -4.88 -8.64 -16.90
CA GLY A 43 -6.24 -8.87 -16.39
C GLY A 43 -6.74 -7.69 -15.56
N SER A 44 -8.00 -7.78 -15.14
CA SER A 44 -8.65 -6.73 -14.34
C SER A 44 -8.17 -6.71 -12.89
N ALA A 45 -8.57 -5.68 -12.12
CA ALA A 45 -8.36 -5.68 -10.67
C ALA A 45 -9.03 -6.89 -10.00
N MET A 46 -10.17 -7.31 -10.52
CA MET A 46 -10.87 -8.50 -10.04
C MET A 46 -10.10 -9.80 -10.30
N ASP A 47 -9.46 -9.91 -11.47
CA ASP A 47 -8.61 -11.06 -11.78
C ASP A 47 -7.34 -11.06 -10.92
N TYR A 48 -6.77 -9.89 -10.64
CA TYR A 48 -5.62 -9.77 -9.74
C TYR A 48 -5.97 -10.29 -8.35
N LEU A 49 -7.08 -9.85 -7.76
CA LEU A 49 -7.51 -10.30 -6.42
C LEU A 49 -7.69 -11.82 -6.38
N LYS A 50 -8.33 -12.40 -7.40
CA LYS A 50 -8.52 -13.86 -7.52
C LYS A 50 -7.21 -14.62 -7.71
N SER A 51 -6.21 -14.01 -8.33
CA SER A 51 -4.90 -14.64 -8.57
C SER A 51 -4.03 -14.78 -7.32
N LYS A 52 -4.44 -14.18 -6.19
CA LYS A 52 -3.72 -14.17 -4.91
C LYS A 52 -4.54 -14.87 -3.81
N PRO A 53 -4.70 -16.20 -3.90
CA PRO A 53 -5.39 -16.96 -2.86
C PRO A 53 -4.72 -16.77 -1.50
N ASN A 54 -5.49 -16.89 -0.41
CA ASN A 54 -5.02 -16.69 0.97
C ASN A 54 -4.66 -15.24 1.34
N THR A 55 -4.74 -14.29 0.40
CA THR A 55 -4.47 -12.87 0.66
C THR A 55 -5.74 -12.03 0.71
N PHE A 56 -6.67 -12.28 -0.22
CA PHE A 56 -7.86 -11.44 -0.44
C PHE A 56 -9.18 -12.20 -0.31
N ASP A 57 -9.21 -13.41 0.26
CA ASP A 57 -10.43 -14.23 0.30
C ASP A 57 -11.58 -13.53 1.03
N SER A 58 -11.28 -12.81 2.12
CA SER A 58 -12.27 -12.03 2.87
C SER A 58 -12.80 -10.85 2.04
N LEU A 59 -11.92 -10.18 1.28
CA LEU A 59 -12.32 -9.11 0.37
C LEU A 59 -13.20 -9.66 -0.77
N LEU A 60 -12.82 -10.80 -1.36
CA LEU A 60 -13.59 -11.48 -2.40
C LEU A 60 -14.96 -11.92 -1.88
N LEU A 61 -15.04 -12.49 -0.68
CA LEU A 61 -16.29 -12.87 -0.03
C LEU A 61 -17.23 -11.67 0.14
N VAL A 62 -16.70 -10.53 0.57
CA VAL A 62 -17.49 -9.30 0.72
C VAL A 62 -17.92 -8.75 -0.65
N LEU A 63 -17.02 -8.75 -1.63
CA LEU A 63 -17.30 -8.31 -2.99
C LEU A 63 -18.40 -9.12 -3.67
N ASP A 64 -18.47 -10.43 -3.41
CA ASP A 64 -19.51 -11.31 -3.95
C ASP A 64 -20.93 -10.89 -3.55
N ARG A 65 -21.08 -10.12 -2.46
CA ARG A 65 -22.36 -9.56 -2.02
C ARG A 65 -22.77 -8.31 -2.81
N PHE A 66 -21.86 -7.67 -3.55
CA PHE A 66 -22.08 -6.36 -4.17
C PHE A 66 -21.70 -6.33 -5.66
N PRO A 67 -22.61 -6.74 -6.56
CA PRO A 67 -22.35 -6.82 -8.00
C PRO A 67 -21.83 -5.53 -8.64
N PHE A 68 -22.35 -4.36 -8.24
CA PHE A 68 -21.88 -3.06 -8.75
C PHE A 68 -20.40 -2.77 -8.42
N VAL A 69 -19.95 -3.19 -7.23
CA VAL A 69 -18.55 -2.99 -6.82
C VAL A 69 -17.65 -3.95 -7.59
N LYS A 70 -18.08 -5.21 -7.78
CA LYS A 70 -17.40 -6.18 -8.64
C LYS A 70 -17.30 -5.69 -10.08
N ASP A 71 -18.37 -5.13 -10.64
CA ASP A 71 -18.36 -4.54 -11.98
C ASP A 71 -17.34 -3.41 -12.06
N SER A 72 -17.30 -2.52 -11.06
CA SER A 72 -16.30 -1.44 -11.02
C SER A 72 -14.86 -1.96 -11.00
N LEU A 73 -14.58 -3.06 -10.29
CA LEU A 73 -13.25 -3.68 -10.27
C LEU A 73 -12.92 -4.49 -11.53
N THR A 74 -13.92 -4.92 -12.29
CA THR A 74 -13.73 -5.72 -13.50
C THR A 74 -13.60 -4.84 -14.74
N ASN A 75 -14.50 -3.85 -14.88
CA ASN A 75 -14.77 -3.16 -16.14
C ASN A 75 -14.43 -1.67 -16.12
N GLN A 76 -14.28 -1.05 -14.95
CA GLN A 76 -14.09 0.40 -14.85
C GLN A 76 -12.64 0.76 -14.52
N LYS A 77 -12.21 1.97 -14.92
CA LYS A 77 -10.92 2.51 -14.50
C LYS A 77 -10.95 2.91 -13.03
N VAL A 78 -10.16 2.26 -12.19
CA VAL A 78 -10.18 2.47 -10.73
C VAL A 78 -8.79 2.47 -10.10
N THR A 79 -8.70 3.05 -8.91
CA THR A 79 -7.59 2.89 -7.99
C THR A 79 -8.12 2.16 -6.77
N LEU A 80 -7.57 0.98 -6.49
CA LEU A 80 -7.97 0.11 -5.41
C LEU A 80 -6.94 0.18 -4.27
N PHE A 81 -7.41 0.43 -3.06
CA PHE A 81 -6.66 0.23 -1.82
C PHE A 81 -7.11 -1.09 -1.20
N ALA A 82 -6.47 -2.19 -1.57
CA ALA A 82 -6.94 -3.53 -1.25
C ALA A 82 -6.62 -3.90 0.22
N PRO A 83 -7.62 -4.04 1.10
CA PRO A 83 -7.43 -4.70 2.39
C PRO A 83 -7.14 -6.18 2.20
N VAL A 84 -6.26 -6.73 3.04
CA VAL A 84 -5.91 -8.15 3.12
C VAL A 84 -6.76 -8.86 4.19
N ASN A 85 -6.73 -10.19 4.21
CA ASN A 85 -7.49 -11.03 5.12
C ASN A 85 -7.39 -10.61 6.60
N GLU A 86 -6.21 -10.20 7.07
CA GLU A 86 -5.96 -9.77 8.44
C GLU A 86 -6.81 -8.55 8.83
N ASN A 87 -7.04 -7.62 7.90
CA ASN A 87 -7.85 -6.42 8.17
C ASN A 87 -9.30 -6.80 8.53
N PHE A 88 -9.85 -7.80 7.84
CA PHE A 88 -11.20 -8.31 8.11
C PHE A 88 -11.23 -9.17 9.37
N ALA A 89 -10.24 -10.06 9.54
CA ALA A 89 -10.15 -10.96 10.68
C ALA A 89 -10.10 -10.17 12.01
N ALA A 90 -9.30 -9.10 12.07
CA ALA A 90 -9.23 -8.22 13.23
C ALA A 90 -10.59 -7.57 13.54
N SER A 91 -11.26 -7.04 12.52
CA SER A 91 -12.54 -6.34 12.66
C SER A 91 -13.68 -7.25 13.13
N VAL A 92 -13.81 -8.44 12.51
CA VAL A 92 -14.81 -9.44 12.89
C VAL A 92 -14.53 -10.00 14.29
N LYS A 93 -13.25 -10.23 14.63
CA LYS A 93 -12.85 -10.67 15.97
C LYS A 93 -13.25 -9.65 17.03
N TYR A 94 -12.93 -8.37 16.82
CA TYR A 94 -13.23 -7.32 17.78
C TYR A 94 -14.75 -7.15 17.99
N LEU A 95 -15.53 -7.10 16.90
CA LEU A 95 -17.00 -7.07 16.97
C LEU A 95 -17.55 -8.23 17.79
N ASN A 96 -17.14 -9.46 17.49
CA ASN A 96 -17.69 -10.64 18.15
C ASN A 96 -17.22 -10.80 19.60
N GLN A 97 -16.06 -10.24 19.96
CA GLN A 97 -15.65 -10.14 21.37
C GLN A 97 -16.57 -9.20 22.15
N ALA A 98 -16.87 -8.01 21.60
CA ALA A 98 -17.79 -7.05 22.22
C ALA A 98 -19.20 -7.65 22.35
N ARG A 99 -19.70 -8.29 21.29
CA ARG A 99 -21.02 -8.95 21.28
C ARG A 99 -21.11 -10.10 22.29
N LYS A 100 -20.07 -10.93 22.40
CA LYS A 100 -20.00 -11.99 23.41
C LYS A 100 -20.07 -11.43 24.83
N ALA A 101 -19.34 -10.34 25.11
CA ALA A 101 -19.39 -9.68 26.42
C ALA A 101 -20.80 -9.13 26.74
N ALA A 102 -21.56 -8.72 25.71
CA ALA A 102 -22.95 -8.27 25.82
C ALA A 102 -24.00 -9.40 25.71
N GLY A 103 -23.60 -10.67 25.62
CA GLY A 103 -24.54 -11.79 25.46
C GLY A 103 -25.26 -11.86 24.11
N LYS A 104 -24.77 -11.14 23.08
CA LYS A 104 -25.34 -11.12 21.73
C LYS A 104 -24.73 -12.22 20.85
N ALA A 105 -25.51 -12.72 19.89
CA ALA A 105 -25.04 -13.69 18.88
C ALA A 105 -23.98 -13.08 17.93
N PRO A 106 -22.99 -13.84 17.44
CA PRO A 106 -21.94 -13.30 16.58
C PRO A 106 -22.44 -12.87 15.19
N ILE A 107 -21.72 -11.94 14.57
CA ILE A 107 -21.93 -11.44 13.20
C ILE A 107 -20.68 -11.73 12.37
N TYR A 108 -20.86 -12.17 11.13
CA TYR A 108 -19.77 -12.48 10.18
C TYR A 108 -19.96 -11.73 8.87
N LEU A 109 -18.93 -11.68 8.03
CA LEU A 109 -18.96 -10.95 6.74
C LEU A 109 -20.12 -11.36 5.83
N SER A 110 -20.54 -12.63 5.89
CA SER A 110 -21.67 -13.15 5.12
C SER A 110 -23.04 -12.76 5.67
N THR A 111 -23.15 -12.48 6.97
CA THR A 111 -24.42 -12.19 7.66
C THR A 111 -24.54 -10.73 8.12
N ALA A 112 -23.46 -9.96 8.05
CA ALA A 112 -23.43 -8.55 8.39
C ALA A 112 -24.43 -7.74 7.55
N ASP A 113 -24.95 -6.67 8.16
CA ASP A 113 -25.82 -5.72 7.48
C ASP A 113 -25.21 -5.28 6.13
N PRO A 114 -25.93 -5.49 5.01
CA PRO A 114 -25.39 -5.25 3.68
C PRO A 114 -25.09 -3.77 3.42
N ASP A 115 -25.88 -2.84 3.95
CA ASP A 115 -25.73 -1.41 3.69
C ASP A 115 -24.51 -0.85 4.41
N GLN A 116 -24.32 -1.23 5.68
CA GLN A 116 -23.13 -0.86 6.45
C GLN A 116 -21.87 -1.47 5.85
N LEU A 117 -21.93 -2.72 5.41
CA LEU A 117 -20.79 -3.40 4.79
C LEU A 117 -20.42 -2.78 3.44
N LEU A 118 -21.42 -2.43 2.60
CA LEU A 118 -21.22 -1.73 1.34
C LEU A 118 -20.60 -0.35 1.56
N TYR A 119 -21.12 0.40 2.55
CA TYR A 119 -20.59 1.72 2.90
C TYR A 119 -19.09 1.64 3.24
N MET A 120 -18.69 0.69 4.09
CA MET A 120 -17.29 0.49 4.45
C MET A 120 -16.44 -0.01 3.27
N LEU A 121 -16.97 -0.90 2.43
CA LEU A 121 -16.27 -1.43 1.26
C LEU A 121 -15.96 -0.33 0.22
N CYS A 122 -16.91 0.54 -0.05
CA CYS A 122 -16.75 1.63 -1.02
C CYS A 122 -15.58 2.55 -0.68
N LYS A 123 -15.25 2.72 0.62
CA LYS A 123 -14.12 3.54 1.08
C LYS A 123 -12.76 3.12 0.51
N TYR A 124 -12.63 1.92 -0.04
CA TYR A 124 -11.36 1.41 -0.57
C TYR A 124 -11.15 1.64 -2.07
N ILE A 125 -12.12 2.24 -2.77
CA ILE A 125 -12.10 2.30 -4.23
C ILE A 125 -12.38 3.71 -4.72
N ILE A 126 -11.50 4.20 -5.60
CA ILE A 126 -11.55 5.54 -6.16
C ILE A 126 -11.63 5.44 -7.70
N ARG A 127 -12.43 6.30 -8.34
CA ARG A 127 -12.53 6.35 -9.81
C ARG A 127 -11.26 6.87 -10.46
N GLY A 128 -10.80 6.23 -11.53
CA GLY A 128 -9.62 6.63 -12.30
C GLY A 128 -8.36 5.85 -11.91
N ASP A 129 -7.42 5.78 -12.83
CA ASP A 129 -6.15 5.08 -12.66
C ASP A 129 -5.07 6.03 -12.13
N ARG A 130 -4.70 5.93 -10.85
CA ARG A 130 -3.75 6.82 -10.18
C ARG A 130 -2.65 6.04 -9.48
N THR A 131 -1.41 6.31 -9.90
CA THR A 131 -0.19 5.85 -9.22
C THR A 131 0.24 6.85 -8.15
N THR A 132 1.28 6.50 -7.39
CA THR A 132 1.92 7.39 -6.41
C THR A 132 2.32 8.76 -6.98
N ASN A 133 2.60 8.85 -8.29
CA ASN A 133 2.97 10.11 -8.94
C ASN A 133 1.83 11.14 -8.91
N ALA A 134 0.57 10.71 -8.81
CA ALA A 134 -0.56 11.61 -8.66
C ALA A 134 -0.55 12.37 -7.31
N TYR A 135 0.21 11.87 -6.32
CA TYR A 135 0.19 12.36 -4.95
C TYR A 135 1.53 12.93 -4.48
N ILE A 136 2.64 12.61 -5.16
CA ILE A 136 4.01 12.93 -4.71
C ILE A 136 4.31 14.43 -4.60
N ASN A 137 3.67 15.25 -5.42
CA ASN A 137 3.86 16.70 -5.41
C ASN A 137 2.95 17.42 -4.40
N SER A 138 2.03 16.72 -3.74
CA SER A 138 1.20 17.31 -2.70
C SER A 138 1.78 17.05 -1.32
N VAL A 139 2.32 18.10 -0.70
CA VAL A 139 2.92 18.05 0.65
C VAL A 139 1.90 17.57 1.69
N ASP A 140 0.65 18.04 1.57
CA ASP A 140 -0.44 17.71 2.47
C ASP A 140 -1.26 16.51 2.03
N GLY A 141 -0.96 15.91 0.87
CA GLY A 141 -1.82 14.91 0.24
C GLY A 141 -3.04 15.53 -0.44
N ILE A 142 -3.97 14.71 -0.91
CA ILE A 142 -5.19 15.16 -1.59
C ILE A 142 -6.41 14.38 -1.09
N ALA A 143 -7.57 15.03 -1.13
CA ALA A 143 -8.86 14.37 -0.92
C ALA A 143 -9.45 13.91 -2.24
N LEU A 144 -9.92 12.66 -2.32
CA LEU A 144 -10.61 12.10 -3.47
C LEU A 144 -11.86 11.34 -3.00
N ASN A 145 -12.93 11.43 -3.79
CA ASN A 145 -14.17 10.76 -3.47
C ASN A 145 -14.19 9.30 -3.95
N THR A 146 -14.78 8.46 -3.13
CA THR A 146 -14.92 7.03 -3.39
C THR A 146 -16.11 6.71 -4.30
N ILE A 147 -16.13 5.50 -4.84
CA ILE A 147 -17.25 5.03 -5.65
C ILE A 147 -18.53 4.84 -4.81
N GLY A 148 -19.69 4.86 -5.46
CA GLY A 148 -20.99 4.49 -4.85
C GLY A 148 -21.57 5.53 -3.91
N ILE A 149 -20.83 5.91 -2.87
CA ILE A 149 -21.29 6.79 -1.78
C ILE A 149 -20.68 8.19 -1.82
N ASN A 150 -19.78 8.47 -2.78
CA ASN A 150 -19.10 9.77 -2.94
C ASN A 150 -18.43 10.27 -1.63
N TYR A 151 -17.84 9.34 -0.86
CA TYR A 151 -17.24 9.65 0.42
C TYR A 151 -15.80 10.15 0.24
N PRO A 152 -15.41 11.28 0.84
CA PRO A 152 -14.06 11.81 0.69
C PRO A 152 -13.06 11.00 1.53
N MET A 153 -12.01 10.51 0.87
CA MET A 153 -10.85 9.87 1.50
C MET A 153 -9.61 10.70 1.21
N HIS A 154 -8.65 10.70 2.14
CA HIS A 154 -7.40 11.43 1.99
C HIS A 154 -6.24 10.50 1.63
N ILE A 155 -5.40 10.91 0.70
CA ILE A 155 -4.23 10.15 0.24
C ILE A 155 -2.99 11.03 0.28
N LYS A 156 -1.92 10.55 0.89
CA LYS A 156 -0.63 11.20 0.91
C LYS A 156 0.48 10.25 0.53
N ALA A 157 1.36 10.66 -0.38
CA ALA A 157 2.59 9.93 -0.65
C ALA A 157 3.63 10.22 0.43
N VAL A 158 4.26 9.17 0.95
CA VAL A 158 5.34 9.24 1.94
C VAL A 158 6.53 8.50 1.37
N LYS A 159 7.68 9.18 1.28
CA LYS A 159 8.92 8.60 0.79
C LYS A 159 9.85 8.32 1.97
N SER A 160 10.35 7.10 2.08
CA SER A 160 11.32 6.75 3.12
C SER A 160 12.72 7.28 2.79
N ASN A 161 13.58 7.32 3.80
CA ASN A 161 15.00 7.66 3.63
C ASN A 161 15.78 6.39 3.25
N ALA A 162 16.86 6.54 2.48
CA ALA A 162 17.75 5.44 2.13
C ALA A 162 19.20 5.86 2.36
N SER A 163 19.97 5.08 3.12
CA SER A 163 21.43 5.24 3.31
C SER A 163 21.90 6.68 3.59
N GLY A 164 21.18 7.42 4.45
CA GLY A 164 21.51 8.81 4.81
C GLY A 164 20.97 9.88 3.84
N TYR A 165 20.30 9.47 2.76
CA TYR A 165 19.64 10.37 1.82
C TYR A 165 18.14 10.48 2.13
N VAL A 166 17.70 11.70 2.45
CA VAL A 166 16.30 12.00 2.77
C VAL A 166 15.44 11.81 1.52
N GLY A 167 14.42 10.96 1.60
CA GLY A 167 13.55 10.66 0.46
C GLY A 167 14.22 9.81 -0.65
N GLY A 168 15.25 9.05 -0.35
CA GLY A 168 15.90 8.12 -1.30
C GLY A 168 15.27 6.74 -1.39
N GLY A 169 14.35 6.41 -0.48
CA GLY A 169 13.79 5.09 -0.32
C GLY A 169 12.43 4.90 -0.97
N ALA A 170 11.80 3.77 -0.62
CA ALA A 170 10.50 3.38 -1.12
C ALA A 170 9.40 4.40 -0.81
N THR A 171 8.51 4.60 -1.81
CA THR A 171 7.30 5.39 -1.63
C THR A 171 6.16 4.50 -1.19
N THR A 172 5.52 4.85 -0.08
CA THR A 172 4.25 4.30 0.40
C THR A 172 3.15 5.36 0.30
N LEU A 173 1.88 4.95 0.36
CA LEU A 173 0.76 5.86 0.53
C LEU A 173 0.20 5.74 1.95
N GLU A 174 -0.04 6.88 2.58
CA GLU A 174 -0.96 7.01 3.70
C GLU A 174 -2.36 7.21 3.13
N TYR A 175 -3.31 6.38 3.57
CA TYR A 175 -4.70 6.41 3.14
C TYR A 175 -5.60 6.55 4.35
N SER A 176 -6.38 7.63 4.39
CA SER A 176 -7.03 8.08 5.62
C SER A 176 -8.52 8.30 5.44
N ASP A 177 -9.28 7.78 6.39
CA ASP A 177 -10.64 8.21 6.62
C ASP A 177 -10.63 9.49 7.46
N MET A 178 -11.22 10.55 6.91
CA MET A 178 -11.22 11.87 7.51
C MET A 178 -12.32 12.06 8.56
N TYR A 179 -13.33 11.19 8.61
CA TYR A 179 -14.53 11.36 9.45
C TYR A 179 -15.20 12.74 9.34
N GLY A 180 -15.19 13.33 8.13
CA GLY A 180 -15.70 14.68 7.90
C GLY A 180 -14.92 15.80 8.60
N SER A 181 -13.78 15.49 9.22
CA SER A 181 -12.94 16.45 9.93
C SER A 181 -11.80 16.94 9.04
N THR A 182 -11.44 18.22 9.19
CA THR A 182 -10.19 18.77 8.63
C THR A 182 -8.98 18.56 9.57
N ILE A 183 -9.22 18.12 10.82
CA ILE A 183 -8.21 17.92 11.85
C ILE A 183 -7.63 16.50 11.72
N LYS A 184 -6.37 16.40 11.28
CA LYS A 184 -5.68 15.12 11.04
C LYS A 184 -5.62 14.17 12.24
N LEU A 185 -5.65 14.70 13.48
CA LEU A 185 -5.69 13.89 14.71
C LEU A 185 -6.97 13.05 14.85
N ALA A 186 -8.05 13.44 14.18
CA ALA A 186 -9.31 12.70 14.17
C ALA A 186 -9.39 11.67 13.03
N TRP A 187 -8.36 11.58 12.19
CA TRP A 187 -8.36 10.71 11.02
C TRP A 187 -7.86 9.31 11.39
N ILE A 188 -8.47 8.29 10.80
CA ILE A 188 -7.97 6.93 10.89
C ILE A 188 -7.16 6.65 9.62
N THR A 189 -5.86 6.44 9.80
CA THR A 189 -4.89 6.35 8.71
C THR A 189 -4.28 4.95 8.64
N THR A 190 -4.27 4.36 7.45
CA THR A 190 -3.49 3.15 7.13
C THR A 190 -2.39 3.46 6.13
N LYS A 191 -1.43 2.54 6.01
CA LYS A 191 -0.32 2.62 5.05
C LYS A 191 -0.41 1.47 4.06
N THR A 192 0.16 1.68 2.88
CA THR A 192 0.32 0.61 1.89
C THR A 192 1.59 -0.20 2.11
N ASN A 193 1.51 -1.52 2.03
CA ASN A 193 2.67 -2.40 1.96
C ASN A 193 3.23 -2.51 0.53
N ALA A 194 2.37 -2.40 -0.47
CA ALA A 194 2.76 -2.38 -1.88
C ALA A 194 1.92 -1.33 -2.63
N VAL A 195 2.53 -0.67 -3.61
CA VAL A 195 1.91 0.39 -4.40
C VAL A 195 2.13 0.16 -5.90
N ASN A 196 1.30 0.81 -6.71
CA ASN A 196 1.48 0.86 -8.18
C ASN A 196 1.47 -0.51 -8.86
N ILE A 197 0.74 -1.48 -8.33
CA ILE A 197 0.51 -2.73 -9.06
C ILE A 197 -0.48 -2.42 -10.18
N LYS A 198 -0.05 -2.58 -11.43
CA LYS A 198 -0.82 -2.22 -12.62
C LYS A 198 -1.56 -3.42 -13.16
N ALA A 199 -2.89 -3.35 -13.12
CA ALA A 199 -3.81 -4.21 -13.86
C ALA A 199 -4.33 -3.47 -15.10
N ASP A 200 -5.00 -4.16 -16.02
CA ASP A 200 -5.45 -3.58 -17.29
C ASP A 200 -6.42 -2.40 -17.09
N ASN A 201 -7.23 -2.44 -16.04
CA ASN A 201 -8.19 -1.39 -15.69
C ASN A 201 -7.87 -0.66 -14.38
N ALA A 202 -6.78 -0.96 -13.68
CA ALA A 202 -6.59 -0.41 -12.34
C ALA A 202 -5.14 -0.22 -11.90
N THR A 203 -4.95 0.75 -10.98
CA THR A 203 -3.83 0.72 -10.04
C THR A 203 -4.29 0.10 -8.73
N ILE A 204 -3.56 -0.89 -8.26
CA ILE A 204 -3.81 -1.60 -7.01
C ILE A 204 -2.70 -1.27 -6.03
N ASN A 205 -3.10 -0.86 -4.83
CA ASN A 205 -2.23 -0.61 -3.69
C ASN A 205 -2.68 -1.55 -2.56
N ILE A 206 -1.78 -2.38 -2.05
CA ILE A 206 -2.09 -3.34 -0.99
C ILE A 206 -1.90 -2.65 0.35
N LEU A 207 -2.92 -2.70 1.20
CA LEU A 207 -2.87 -2.11 2.53
C LEU A 207 -2.05 -2.97 3.50
N SER A 208 -1.53 -2.31 4.54
CA SER A 208 -0.92 -2.99 5.67
C SER A 208 -1.95 -3.84 6.42
N PRO A 209 -1.56 -5.02 6.95
CA PRO A 209 -2.44 -5.85 7.78
C PRO A 209 -2.78 -5.19 9.14
N LEU A 210 -2.11 -4.09 9.51
CA LEU A 210 -2.26 -3.42 10.82
C LEU A 210 -3.49 -2.48 10.90
N HIS A 211 -4.36 -2.51 9.91
CA HIS A 211 -5.56 -1.68 9.82
C HIS A 211 -6.83 -2.52 10.00
N ASN A 212 -7.86 -1.98 10.64
CA ASN A 212 -9.15 -2.66 10.70
C ASN A 212 -9.99 -2.32 9.46
N PHE A 213 -10.54 -3.33 8.80
CA PHE A 213 -11.52 -3.11 7.74
C PHE A 213 -12.65 -2.19 8.23
N GLY A 214 -12.87 -1.08 7.52
CA GLY A 214 -13.89 -0.09 7.86
C GLY A 214 -13.35 1.09 8.63
N PHE A 215 -12.02 1.23 8.78
CA PHE A 215 -11.41 2.39 9.44
C PHE A 215 -11.90 2.60 10.87
N ASP A 216 -12.02 1.51 11.63
CA ASP A 216 -12.52 1.45 13.02
C ASP A 216 -14.03 1.65 13.21
N GLU A 217 -14.80 1.81 12.14
CA GLU A 217 -16.27 1.87 12.22
C GLU A 217 -16.97 0.51 12.29
N PHE A 218 -16.27 -0.59 11.98
CA PHE A 218 -16.90 -1.90 11.75
C PHE A 218 -17.81 -2.33 12.89
N THR A 219 -17.34 -2.16 14.14
CA THR A 219 -18.12 -2.55 15.31
C THR A 219 -19.27 -1.58 15.57
N ALA A 220 -19.01 -0.28 15.55
CA ALA A 220 -20.04 0.73 15.79
C ALA A 220 -21.19 0.67 14.78
N ARG A 221 -20.89 0.30 13.52
CA ARG A 221 -21.89 0.18 12.47
C ARG A 221 -22.71 -1.10 12.54
N LEU A 222 -22.08 -2.22 12.89
CA LEU A 222 -22.71 -3.55 12.84
C LEU A 222 -23.26 -4.04 14.18
N ASP A 223 -22.93 -3.41 15.30
CA ASP A 223 -23.49 -3.74 16.61
C ASP A 223 -24.78 -2.96 16.93
N GLN A 224 -25.66 -2.84 15.94
CA GLN A 224 -27.02 -2.30 16.13
C GLN A 224 -27.99 -3.38 16.60
#